data_AF-A0A1T0AV98-F1
#
_entry.id   AF-A0A1T0AV98-F1
#
_cell.length_a   1.000
_cell.length_b   1.000
_cell.length_c   1.000
_cell.angle_alpha   90.00
_cell.angle_beta   90.00
_cell.angle_gamma   90.00
#
_symmetry.space_group_name_H-M   'P 1'
#
loop_
_entity.id
_entity.type
_entity.pdbx_description
1 polymer ?
#
loop_
_entity_poly.entity_id
_entity_poly.type
_entity_poly.pdbx_seq_one_letter_code
_entity_poly.pdbx_strand_id
1 'polypeptide(L)'
;MTTNPPNKPTTETLIVNLPDAHVDLGPMLTISNAGAYEQATLDFFAETLMPMWFEKQFSLHQLAEYLSGKAELWTAPTVELVSRGHQEPFAFWIKFLDTAQTTFLVQCELTSRDKVH
;
A
#
# COMPACT_ATOMS: atom_id res chain seq x y z
N MET A 1 24.11 -21.64 9.80
CA MET A 1 23.18 -20.88 10.68
C MET A 1 23.18 -19.45 10.19
N THR A 2 22.22 -19.07 9.34
CA THR A 2 22.07 -17.70 8.84
C THR A 2 21.09 -16.99 9.76
N THR A 3 21.58 -16.02 10.52
CA THR A 3 20.75 -15.16 11.37
C THR A 3 20.03 -14.16 10.47
N ASN A 4 18.71 -14.28 10.35
CA ASN A 4 17.88 -13.24 9.76
C ASN A 4 18.12 -11.93 10.53
N PRO A 5 18.31 -10.79 9.84
CA PRO A 5 18.44 -9.51 10.52
C PRO A 5 17.16 -9.20 11.32
N PRO A 6 17.29 -8.54 12.49
CA PRO A 6 16.13 -8.17 13.28
C PRO A 6 15.25 -7.22 12.47
N ASN A 7 14.03 -7.65 12.19
CA ASN A 7 12.99 -6.86 11.56
C ASN A 7 12.72 -5.67 12.50
N LYS A 8 13.28 -4.50 12.18
CA LYS A 8 13.08 -3.29 12.98
C LYS A 8 11.57 -3.00 12.94
N PRO A 9 10.87 -2.84 14.08
CA PRO A 9 9.46 -2.53 14.05
C PRO A 9 9.30 -1.13 13.44
N THR A 10 8.89 -1.07 12.18
CA THR A 10 8.46 0.16 11.54
C THR A 10 7.22 0.61 12.31
N THR A 11 7.30 1.73 13.02
CA THR A 11 6.09 2.35 13.59
C THR A 11 5.19 2.71 12.42
N GLU A 12 4.03 2.06 12.33
CA GLU A 12 3.05 2.34 11.28
C GLU A 12 2.71 3.83 11.31
N THR A 13 2.85 4.47 10.16
CA THR A 13 2.63 5.91 9.99
C THR A 13 1.57 6.11 8.92
N LEU A 14 0.59 6.95 9.19
CA LEU A 14 -0.43 7.31 8.20
C LEU A 14 0.24 7.99 7.00
N ILE A 15 -0.06 7.54 5.78
CA ILE A 15 0.62 7.97 4.55
C ILE A 15 0.55 9.48 4.34
N VAL A 16 -0.58 10.11 4.66
CA VAL A 16 -0.77 11.57 4.49
C VAL A 16 0.18 12.41 5.35
N ASN A 17 0.85 11.81 6.34
CA ASN A 17 1.87 12.46 7.16
C ASN A 17 3.29 12.32 6.59
N LEU A 18 3.47 11.60 5.48
CA LEU A 18 4.72 11.45 4.76
C LEU A 18 4.75 12.37 3.53
N PRO A 19 5.94 12.69 2.98
CA PRO A 19 6.04 13.30 1.66
C PRO A 19 5.25 12.49 0.62
N ASP A 20 4.55 13.18 -0.28
CA ASP A 20 3.79 12.50 -1.32
C ASP A 20 4.72 11.75 -2.28
N ALA A 21 4.20 10.65 -2.82
CA ALA A 21 4.96 9.77 -3.69
C ALA A 21 4.05 9.07 -4.68
N HIS A 22 4.60 8.74 -5.85
CA HIS A 22 3.94 7.89 -6.83
C HIS A 22 4.48 6.47 -6.74
N VAL A 23 3.59 5.50 -6.88
CA VAL A 23 3.91 4.07 -6.88
C VAL A 23 3.69 3.46 -8.26
N ASP A 24 4.60 2.59 -8.68
CA ASP A 24 4.42 1.71 -9.83
C ASP A 24 3.67 0.48 -9.34
N LEU A 25 2.52 0.23 -9.95
CA LEU A 25 1.74 -0.99 -9.73
C LEU A 25 1.94 -2.01 -10.85
N GLY A 26 3.03 -1.88 -11.62
CA GLY A 26 3.40 -2.75 -12.72
C GLY A 26 3.59 -4.23 -12.32
N PRO A 27 4.38 -5.02 -13.06
CA PRO A 27 4.41 -6.49 -12.95
C PRO A 27 4.82 -7.04 -11.58
N MET A 28 5.26 -6.19 -10.64
CA MET A 28 5.66 -6.55 -9.29
C MET A 28 4.62 -6.27 -8.20
N LEU A 29 3.40 -5.82 -8.57
CA LEU A 29 2.32 -5.62 -7.61
C LEU A 29 1.99 -6.94 -6.89
N THR A 30 2.17 -6.94 -5.58
CA THR A 30 1.74 -8.04 -4.71
C THR A 30 0.74 -7.52 -3.71
N ILE A 31 -0.42 -8.16 -3.61
CA ILE A 31 -1.48 -7.80 -2.67
C ILE A 31 -1.78 -9.03 -1.82
N SER A 32 -1.73 -8.88 -0.49
CA SER A 32 -2.17 -9.91 0.44
C SER A 32 -3.15 -9.32 1.44
N ASN A 33 -4.24 -10.03 1.70
CA ASN A 33 -5.24 -9.64 2.68
C ASN A 33 -4.95 -10.25 4.06
N ALA A 34 -5.37 -9.53 5.11
CA ALA A 34 -5.38 -10.02 6.48
C ALA A 34 -6.64 -9.55 7.22
N GLY A 35 -7.16 -10.39 8.12
CA GLY A 35 -8.29 -10.09 9.00
C GLY A 35 -9.59 -10.81 8.64
N ALA A 36 -10.70 -10.40 9.28
CA ALA A 36 -12.03 -10.88 8.98
C ALA A 36 -12.53 -10.27 7.66
N TYR A 37 -13.07 -11.10 6.77
CA TYR A 37 -13.45 -10.68 5.42
C TYR A 37 -14.93 -10.38 5.34
N GLU A 38 -15.27 -9.25 4.72
CA GLU A 38 -16.59 -8.98 4.19
C GLU A 38 -16.53 -8.97 2.66
N GLN A 39 -17.43 -9.71 2.02
CA GLN A 39 -17.45 -9.83 0.55
C GLN A 39 -17.57 -8.45 -0.12
N ALA A 40 -18.35 -7.53 0.47
CA ALA A 40 -18.51 -6.17 -0.05
C ALA A 40 -17.19 -5.39 -0.13
N THR A 41 -16.26 -5.60 0.81
CA THR A 41 -14.95 -4.95 0.79
C THR A 41 -14.06 -5.54 -0.30
N LEU A 42 -14.12 -6.86 -0.51
CA LEU A 42 -13.42 -7.52 -1.60
C LEU A 42 -13.95 -7.08 -2.96
N ASP A 43 -15.27 -6.97 -3.10
CA ASP A 43 -15.92 -6.51 -4.33
C ASP A 43 -15.55 -5.05 -4.61
N PHE A 44 -15.61 -4.16 -3.61
CA PHE A 44 -15.15 -2.78 -3.78
C PHE A 44 -13.68 -2.71 -4.20
N PHE A 45 -12.82 -3.52 -3.56
CA PHE A 45 -11.41 -3.56 -3.91
C PHE A 45 -11.19 -4.02 -5.36
N ALA A 46 -11.79 -5.14 -5.76
CA ALA A 46 -11.58 -5.75 -7.07
C ALA A 46 -12.27 -5.00 -8.22
N GLU A 47 -13.48 -4.50 -7.99
CA GLU A 47 -14.32 -3.92 -9.05
C GLU A 47 -14.19 -2.40 -9.15
N THR A 48 -13.79 -1.72 -8.07
CA THR A 48 -13.70 -0.26 -8.03
C THR A 48 -12.26 0.21 -7.84
N LEU A 49 -11.63 -0.18 -6.74
CA LEU A 49 -10.33 0.38 -6.38
C LEU A 49 -9.24 -0.04 -7.38
N MET A 50 -9.12 -1.34 -7.66
CA MET A 50 -8.09 -1.87 -8.56
C MET A 50 -8.15 -1.30 -9.99
N PRO A 51 -9.30 -1.30 -10.70
CA PRO A 51 -9.37 -0.72 -12.04
C PRO A 51 -9.03 0.77 -12.07
N MET A 52 -9.61 1.53 -11.14
CA MET A 52 -9.39 2.96 -11.02
C MET A 52 -7.90 3.28 -10.77
N TRP A 53 -7.23 2.47 -9.94
CA TRP A 53 -5.83 2.67 -9.59
C TRP A 53 -4.89 2.51 -10.78
N PHE A 54 -5.16 1.53 -11.65
CA PHE A 54 -4.41 1.34 -12.90
C PHE A 54 -4.69 2.43 -13.92
N GLU A 55 -5.91 2.95 -13.99
CA GLU A 55 -6.30 3.99 -14.94
C GLU A 55 -5.74 5.38 -14.58
N LYS A 56 -5.70 5.72 -13.29
CA LYS A 56 -5.43 7.10 -12.84
C LYS A 56 -4.01 7.37 -12.36
N GLN A 57 -3.19 6.33 -12.12
CA GLN A 57 -1.81 6.46 -11.64
C GLN A 57 -1.65 7.44 -10.45
N PHE A 58 -2.52 7.31 -9.45
CA PHE A 58 -2.54 8.22 -8.30
C PHE A 58 -1.22 8.27 -7.53
N SER A 59 -0.91 9.45 -6.98
CA SER A 59 -0.01 9.55 -5.85
C SER A 59 -0.63 8.90 -4.61
N LEU A 60 0.20 8.58 -3.63
CA LEU A 60 -0.24 7.99 -2.37
C LEU A 60 -1.20 8.92 -1.61
N HIS A 61 -1.02 10.24 -1.69
CA HIS A 61 -1.95 11.20 -1.09
C HIS A 61 -3.27 11.28 -1.86
N GLN A 62 -3.25 11.31 -3.19
CA GLN A 62 -4.47 11.31 -4.01
C GLN A 62 -5.32 10.06 -3.76
N LEU A 63 -4.68 8.92 -3.61
CA LEU A 63 -5.35 7.68 -3.24
C LEU A 63 -5.94 7.74 -1.83
N ALA A 64 -5.20 8.28 -0.86
CA ALA A 64 -5.70 8.46 0.51
C ALA A 64 -6.92 9.39 0.54
N GLU A 65 -6.90 10.46 -0.25
CA GLU A 65 -8.04 11.37 -0.41
C GLU A 65 -9.25 10.67 -1.05
N TYR A 66 -9.03 9.91 -2.12
CA TYR A 66 -10.10 9.14 -2.78
C TYR A 66 -10.77 8.13 -1.84
N LEU A 67 -9.98 7.50 -0.98
CA LEU A 67 -10.45 6.52 0.00
C LEU A 67 -10.96 7.14 1.30
N SER A 68 -10.89 8.47 1.44
CA SER A 68 -11.30 9.18 2.65
C SER A 68 -12.73 8.81 3.06
N GLY A 69 -12.89 8.46 4.34
CA GLY A 69 -14.16 8.00 4.91
C GLY A 69 -14.50 6.53 4.65
N LYS A 70 -13.73 5.81 3.82
CA LYS A 70 -13.86 4.36 3.59
C LYS A 70 -12.66 3.57 4.09
N ALA A 71 -11.45 4.05 3.84
CA ALA A 71 -10.22 3.40 4.25
C ALA A 71 -9.11 4.41 4.55
N GLU A 72 -8.13 3.95 5.34
CA GLU A 72 -6.89 4.67 5.63
C GLU A 72 -5.69 3.94 5.07
N LEU A 73 -4.67 4.70 4.69
CA LEU A 73 -3.41 4.15 4.21
C LEU A 73 -2.30 4.32 5.24
N TRP A 74 -1.62 3.24 5.59
CA TRP A 74 -0.57 3.22 6.61
C TRP A 74 0.70 2.56 6.08
N THR A 75 1.88 3.02 6.48
CA THR A 75 3.13 2.32 6.13
C THR A 75 3.12 0.89 6.68
N ALA A 76 3.68 -0.03 5.88
CA ALA A 76 3.86 -1.42 6.26
C ALA A 76 5.35 -1.78 6.23
N PRO A 77 5.78 -2.80 6.99
CA PRO A 77 7.09 -3.41 6.79
C PRO A 77 7.18 -3.92 5.35
N THR A 78 8.23 -3.53 4.62
CA THR A 78 8.50 -4.09 3.29
C THR A 78 8.79 -5.57 3.43
N VAL A 79 7.91 -6.42 2.88
CA VAL A 79 8.16 -7.87 2.77
C VAL A 79 8.99 -8.09 1.51
N GLU A 80 9.92 -9.04 1.51
CA GLU A 80 10.95 -9.23 0.50
C GLU A 80 10.42 -9.27 -0.96
N LEU A 81 10.28 -8.11 -1.60
CA LEU A 81 10.25 -7.99 -3.05
C LEU A 81 11.71 -8.20 -3.51
N VAL A 82 11.98 -9.32 -4.17
CA VAL A 82 13.28 -9.60 -4.77
C VAL A 82 13.48 -8.58 -5.89
N SER A 83 14.07 -7.42 -5.59
CA SER A 83 14.24 -6.32 -6.52
C SER A 83 15.15 -6.76 -7.67
N ARG A 84 14.56 -7.16 -8.80
CA ARG A 84 15.29 -7.35 -10.05
C ARG A 84 15.33 -6.01 -10.79
N GLY A 85 16.17 -5.11 -10.30
CA GLY A 85 16.57 -3.91 -11.03
C GLY A 85 15.75 -2.66 -10.75
N HIS A 86 16.41 -1.75 -10.02
CA HIS A 86 16.33 -0.29 -10.15
C HIS A 86 15.22 0.53 -9.45
N GLN A 87 14.19 -0.04 -8.83
CA GLN A 87 13.22 0.75 -8.07
C GLN A 87 13.24 0.48 -6.55
N GLU A 88 12.86 1.50 -5.78
CA GLU A 88 12.80 1.43 -4.31
C GLU A 88 11.52 0.68 -3.89
N PRO A 89 11.63 -0.47 -3.23
CA PRO A 89 10.46 -1.24 -2.82
C PRO A 89 9.69 -0.52 -1.72
N PHE A 90 8.37 -0.51 -1.83
CA PHE A 90 7.49 0.14 -0.88
C PHE A 90 6.31 -0.76 -0.53
N ALA A 91 5.85 -0.66 0.71
CA ALA A 91 4.71 -1.41 1.18
C ALA A 91 3.83 -0.55 2.09
N PHE A 92 2.53 -0.72 1.95
CA PHE A 92 1.55 -0.03 2.79
C PHE A 92 0.30 -0.88 2.98
N TRP A 93 -0.38 -0.63 4.09
CA TRP A 93 -1.67 -1.18 4.43
C TRP A 93 -2.79 -0.28 3.92
N ILE A 94 -3.81 -0.87 3.32
CA ILE A 94 -5.14 -0.27 3.18
C ILE A 94 -6.00 -0.85 4.31
N LYS A 95 -6.45 -0.01 5.23
CA LYS A 95 -7.28 -0.39 6.37
C LYS A 95 -8.69 0.15 6.20
N PHE A 96 -9.67 -0.71 5.96
CA PHE A 96 -11.07 -0.29 5.79
C PHE A 96 -11.71 0.07 7.14
N LEU A 97 -12.48 1.16 7.16
CA LEU A 97 -13.06 1.76 8.36
C LEU A 97 -14.44 1.19 8.72
N ASP A 98 -15.17 0.73 7.71
CA ASP A 98 -16.54 0.21 7.82
C ASP A 98 -16.59 -1.24 8.32
N THR A 99 -15.50 -1.98 8.16
CA THR A 99 -15.40 -3.40 8.48
C THR A 99 -14.42 -3.62 9.61
N ALA A 100 -14.78 -4.50 10.56
CA ALA A 100 -13.95 -4.82 11.71
C ALA A 100 -12.71 -5.64 11.27
N GLN A 101 -11.72 -4.94 10.72
CA GLN A 101 -10.34 -5.37 10.46
C GLN A 101 -10.04 -5.94 9.07
N THR A 102 -10.79 -5.61 8.00
CA THR A 102 -10.29 -5.95 6.65
C THR A 102 -9.11 -5.04 6.30
N THR A 103 -7.94 -5.66 6.12
CA THR A 103 -6.71 -4.96 5.75
C THR A 103 -6.07 -5.62 4.53
N PHE A 104 -5.56 -4.79 3.61
CA PHE A 104 -4.77 -5.25 2.48
C PHE A 104 -3.36 -4.72 2.60
N LEU A 105 -2.37 -5.61 2.61
CA LEU A 105 -0.99 -5.27 2.32
C LEU A 105 -0.86 -5.08 0.82
N VAL A 106 -0.34 -3.93 0.42
CA VAL A 106 0.06 -3.66 -0.94
C VAL A 106 1.57 -3.51 -0.96
N GLN A 107 2.22 -4.24 -1.85
CA GLN A 107 3.64 -4.13 -2.11
C GLN A 107 3.85 -3.73 -3.56
N CYS A 108 4.65 -2.68 -3.74
CA CYS A 108 4.86 -2.01 -5.02
C CYS A 108 6.26 -1.40 -5.07
N GLU A 109 6.54 -0.72 -6.18
CA GLU A 109 7.77 0.04 -6.36
C GLU A 109 7.46 1.54 -6.32
N LEU A 110 8.38 2.37 -5.86
CA LEU A 110 8.23 3.82 -5.96
C LEU A 110 8.78 4.32 -7.29
N THR A 111 7.94 4.99 -8.09
CA THR A 111 8.37 5.62 -9.35
C THR A 111 8.99 6.98 -9.10
N SER A 112 8.47 7.73 -8.13
CA SER A 112 8.98 9.04 -7.76
C SER A 112 8.55 9.41 -6.34
N ARG A 113 9.32 10.30 -5.71
CA ARG A 113 8.97 10.97 -4.46
C ARG A 113 9.12 12.46 -4.68
N ASP A 114 8.15 13.23 -4.23
CA ASP A 114 8.34 14.68 -4.17
C ASP A 114 9.44 14.97 -3.14
N LYS A 115 10.49 15.66 -3.60
CA LYS A 115 11.50 16.19 -2.69
C LYS A 115 10.90 17.41 -1.99
N VAL A 116 10.61 17.28 -0.70
CA VAL A 116 10.39 18.44 0.15
C VAL A 116 11.73 19.19 0.22
N HIS A 117 11.80 20.35 -0.44
CA HIS A 117 12.94 21.27 -0.37
C HIS A 117 12.82 22.22 0.81
#